data_AF-B8C8D4-F1
#
_entry.id   AF-B8C8D4-F1
#
_cell.length_a   1.000
_cell.length_b   1.000
_cell.length_c   1.000
_cell.angle_alpha   90.00
_cell.angle_beta   90.00
_cell.angle_gamma   90.00
#
_symmetry.space_group_name_H-M   'P 1'
#
loop_
_entity.id
_entity.type
_entity.pdbx_description
1 polymer ?
#
loop_
_entity_poly.entity_id
_entity_poly.type
_entity_poly.pdbx_seq_one_letter_code
_entity_poly.pdbx_strand_id
1 'polypeptide(L)'
;RQTVQALSNAIWTRAQNRKSSMQDELHANSLYTCLHGDVDGKSIDCFGAALLTVIGMNILGFDSSMLTLSEDHAYESHSWDGNVTTCEVAIPGNNKAAQSKRGKEVSETFIEMQRSSGITAETSWLYMANNPILCDTPGMALAAMVGNMNCDVEKQSKNVKVGELKRDMLWALHESNYMATFPFAMMELGECEEHLAVDRSNDKPEPIMLFLDAISIARDVYGDSQTYPFLYAGQDNIYEEYRLVEAMRLYSEASHVASSYKYDTKDSMQLMKHMTTVASLLARDVLQVDNGADKEPRNWRHRENGVAFVTWLIAFFDSLLYWEE
;
A
#
# COMPACT_ATOMS: atom_id res chain seq x y z
N ARG A 1 21.53 13.26 3.60
CA ARG A 1 22.04 11.87 3.40
C ARG A 1 22.82 11.30 4.59
N GLN A 2 24.02 11.79 4.95
CA GLN A 2 24.80 11.20 6.08
C GLN A 2 24.04 11.22 7.41
N THR A 3 23.37 12.33 7.74
CA THR A 3 22.51 12.42 8.93
C THR A 3 21.35 11.42 8.88
N VAL A 4 20.67 11.32 7.73
CA VAL A 4 19.59 10.35 7.50
C VAL A 4 20.08 8.92 7.73
N GLN A 5 21.26 8.56 7.18
CA GLN A 5 21.89 7.26 7.40
C GLN A 5 22.16 6.99 8.87
N ALA A 6 22.79 7.95 9.57
CA ALA A 6 23.15 7.80 10.98
C ALA A 6 21.91 7.62 11.85
N LEU A 7 20.87 8.44 11.64
CA LEU A 7 19.62 8.37 12.37
C LEU A 7 18.87 7.06 12.09
N SER A 8 18.71 6.70 10.82
CA SER A 8 18.06 5.45 10.42
C SER A 8 18.78 4.23 11.02
N ASN A 9 20.12 4.21 10.98
CA ASN A 9 20.91 3.16 11.64
C ASN A 9 20.72 3.12 13.16
N ALA A 10 20.60 4.28 13.82
CA ALA A 10 20.31 4.35 15.25
C ALA A 10 18.92 3.78 15.58
N ILE A 11 17.89 4.11 14.79
CA ILE A 11 16.53 3.59 14.94
C ILE A 11 16.51 2.08 14.81
N TRP A 12 17.08 1.54 13.73
CA TRP A 12 17.16 0.08 13.53
C TRP A 12 17.99 -0.63 14.59
N THR A 13 19.04 0.00 15.11
CA THR A 13 19.84 -0.55 16.23
C THR A 13 19.01 -0.64 17.52
N ARG A 14 18.13 0.34 17.76
CA ARG A 14 17.25 0.38 18.93
C ARG A 14 16.09 -0.60 18.82
N ALA A 15 15.46 -0.66 17.66
CA ALA A 15 14.14 -1.28 17.43
C ALA A 15 14.20 -2.66 16.77
N GLN A 16 15.27 -3.42 16.98
CA GLN A 16 15.40 -4.79 16.46
C GLN A 16 15.16 -5.83 17.55
N ASN A 17 14.24 -6.76 17.30
CA ASN A 17 14.11 -7.96 18.11
C ASN A 17 15.41 -8.77 18.06
N ARG A 18 15.95 -9.12 19.23
CA ARG A 18 17.19 -9.91 19.35
C ARG A 18 16.97 -11.41 19.13
N LYS A 19 15.72 -11.85 18.98
CA LYS A 19 15.38 -13.22 18.56
C LYS A 19 15.55 -13.32 17.05
N SER A 20 16.14 -14.42 16.59
CA SER A 20 16.72 -14.59 15.25
C SER A 20 15.75 -14.61 14.06
N SER A 21 14.44 -14.44 14.28
CA SER A 21 13.44 -14.40 13.21
C SER A 21 12.73 -13.04 13.21
N MET A 22 13.16 -12.13 12.34
CA MET A 22 12.28 -11.02 11.93
C MET A 22 11.13 -11.64 11.14
N GLN A 23 9.92 -11.60 11.71
CA GLN A 23 8.68 -11.92 11.03
C GLN A 23 7.85 -10.62 10.93
N ASP A 24 6.91 -10.57 9.99
CA ASP A 24 5.92 -9.49 9.96
C ASP A 24 5.06 -9.59 11.22
N GLU A 25 5.22 -8.59 12.09
CA GLU A 25 4.59 -8.54 13.41
C GLU A 25 3.49 -7.47 13.41
N LEU A 26 2.34 -7.79 14.03
CA LEU A 26 1.30 -6.79 14.26
C LEU A 26 1.79 -5.70 15.21
N HIS A 27 1.37 -4.46 14.94
CA HIS A 27 1.71 -3.26 15.74
C HIS A 27 3.21 -2.93 15.75
N ALA A 28 3.87 -3.08 14.60
CA ALA A 28 5.30 -2.84 14.43
C ALA A 28 5.67 -1.41 13.97
N ASN A 29 4.71 -0.48 13.87
CA ASN A 29 4.88 0.78 13.14
C ASN A 29 4.92 2.06 13.99
N SER A 30 5.16 1.95 15.31
CA SER A 30 5.00 3.09 16.23
C SER A 30 6.30 3.47 16.96
N LEU A 31 6.34 4.72 17.45
CA LEU A 31 7.39 5.16 18.39
C LEU A 31 7.41 4.29 19.65
N TYR A 32 6.24 3.84 20.11
CA TYR A 32 6.14 2.91 21.24
C TYR A 32 6.92 1.62 20.95
N THR A 33 6.74 1.02 19.77
CA THR A 33 7.49 -0.17 19.35
C THR A 33 8.99 0.08 19.26
N CYS A 34 9.41 1.26 18.79
CA CYS A 34 10.83 1.61 18.78
C CYS A 34 11.42 1.71 20.20
N LEU A 35 10.68 2.28 21.15
CA LEU A 35 11.15 2.51 22.51
C LEU A 35 11.00 1.30 23.44
N HIS A 36 10.04 0.42 23.20
CA HIS A 36 9.68 -0.71 24.06
C HIS A 36 9.70 -2.07 23.37
N GLY A 37 10.04 -2.14 22.08
CA GLY A 37 10.07 -3.39 21.32
C GLY A 37 11.04 -4.44 21.87
N ASP A 38 12.09 -4.04 22.59
CA ASP A 38 12.96 -4.98 23.29
C ASP A 38 12.28 -5.66 24.49
N VAL A 39 11.36 -4.96 25.15
CA VAL A 39 10.54 -5.49 26.25
C VAL A 39 9.45 -6.40 25.69
N ASP A 40 8.76 -5.95 24.64
CA ASP A 40 7.62 -6.66 24.05
C ASP A 40 8.06 -7.75 23.05
N GLY A 41 9.36 -7.85 22.79
CA GLY A 41 9.94 -8.77 21.82
C GLY A 41 9.46 -8.49 20.40
N LYS A 42 9.35 -7.22 20.02
CA LYS A 42 8.92 -6.74 18.71
C LYS A 42 9.99 -5.95 17.97
N SER A 43 9.98 -6.04 16.65
CA SER A 43 10.79 -5.16 15.78
C SER A 43 9.93 -4.08 15.15
N ILE A 44 10.57 -3.00 14.69
CA ILE A 44 9.91 -2.02 13.83
C ILE A 44 9.81 -2.55 12.39
N ASP A 45 8.72 -2.22 11.71
CA ASP A 45 8.52 -2.49 10.28
C ASP A 45 9.10 -1.38 9.38
N CYS A 46 8.99 -1.56 8.06
CA CYS A 46 9.52 -0.62 7.06
C CYS A 46 8.89 0.78 7.20
N PHE A 47 7.57 0.85 7.33
CA PHE A 47 6.82 2.09 7.49
C PHE A 47 7.24 2.83 8.77
N GLY A 48 7.26 2.14 9.91
CA GLY A 48 7.66 2.71 11.19
C GLY A 48 9.10 3.22 11.16
N ALA A 49 10.01 2.48 10.53
CA ALA A 49 11.41 2.92 10.38
C ALA A 49 11.53 4.21 9.57
N ALA A 50 10.78 4.32 8.46
CA ALA A 50 10.76 5.53 7.64
C ALA A 50 10.13 6.71 8.39
N LEU A 51 8.96 6.51 9.00
CA LEU A 51 8.24 7.53 9.77
C LEU A 51 9.11 8.10 10.91
N LEU A 52 9.73 7.23 11.71
CA LEU A 52 10.59 7.68 12.81
C LEU A 52 11.86 8.36 12.33
N THR A 53 12.40 7.95 11.17
CA THR A 53 13.55 8.64 10.57
C THR A 53 13.16 10.06 10.18
N VAL A 54 12.04 10.26 9.50
CA VAL A 54 11.54 11.58 9.11
C VAL A 54 11.23 12.45 10.33
N ILE A 55 10.53 11.92 11.34
CA ILE A 55 10.24 12.65 12.58
C ILE A 55 11.55 13.06 13.26
N GLY A 56 12.53 12.16 13.36
CA GLY A 56 13.83 12.47 13.96
C GLY A 56 14.62 13.51 13.17
N MET A 57 14.57 13.49 11.83
CA MET A 57 15.17 14.52 10.98
C MET A 57 14.54 15.89 11.26
N ASN A 58 13.21 15.96 11.32
CA ASN A 58 12.47 17.19 11.66
C ASN A 58 12.84 17.71 13.06
N ILE A 59 12.95 16.84 14.08
CA ILE A 59 13.40 17.22 15.43
C ILE A 59 14.82 17.80 15.43
N LEU A 60 15.70 17.30 14.55
CA LEU A 60 17.06 17.79 14.39
C LEU A 60 17.15 19.10 13.57
N GLY A 61 16.03 19.66 13.13
CA GLY A 61 15.94 20.91 12.36
C GLY A 61 16.08 20.71 10.85
N PHE A 62 15.86 19.50 10.34
CA PHE A 62 15.80 19.23 8.91
C PHE A 62 14.34 19.19 8.44
N ASP A 63 13.70 20.35 8.42
CA ASP A 63 12.27 20.53 8.12
C ASP A 63 11.90 20.15 6.67
N SER A 64 12.89 20.00 5.79
CA SER A 64 12.69 19.57 4.41
C SER A 64 12.54 18.05 4.25
N SER A 65 12.67 17.28 5.34
CA SER A 65 12.55 15.81 5.34
C SER A 65 11.09 15.40 5.36
N MET A 66 10.72 14.55 4.40
CA MET A 66 9.35 14.14 4.11
C MET A 66 9.25 12.61 4.10
N LEU A 67 8.14 12.11 4.65
CA LEU A 67 7.79 10.70 4.51
C LEU A 67 7.35 10.44 3.08
N THR A 68 7.94 9.43 2.45
CA THR A 68 7.60 9.04 1.08
C THR A 68 7.09 7.61 1.09
N LEU A 69 5.95 7.40 0.43
CA LEU A 69 5.25 6.12 0.45
C LEU A 69 4.99 5.65 -0.98
N SER A 70 5.35 4.40 -1.23
CA SER A 70 4.77 3.64 -2.33
C SER A 70 3.63 2.75 -1.80
N GLU A 71 3.08 1.89 -2.66
CA GLU A 71 2.03 0.94 -2.26
C GLU A 71 2.53 -0.11 -1.26
N ASP A 72 3.83 -0.42 -1.25
CA ASP A 72 4.40 -1.51 -0.43
C ASP A 72 5.75 -1.16 0.23
N HIS A 73 6.21 0.08 0.12
CA HIS A 73 7.46 0.53 0.70
C HIS A 73 7.39 1.96 1.22
N ALA A 74 8.29 2.28 2.14
CA ALA A 74 8.39 3.61 2.72
C ALA A 74 9.85 4.04 2.83
N TYR A 75 10.12 5.29 2.51
CA TYR A 75 11.46 5.85 2.57
C TYR A 75 11.42 7.36 2.85
N GLU A 76 12.60 7.98 2.94
CA GLU A 76 12.74 9.40 3.17
C GLU A 76 12.98 10.13 1.85
N SER A 77 12.32 11.25 1.65
CA SER A 77 12.70 12.22 0.62
C SER A 77 12.93 13.57 1.25
N HIS A 78 13.80 14.38 0.65
CA HIS A 78 14.02 15.75 1.07
C HIS A 78 14.23 16.67 -0.12
N SER A 79 13.74 17.90 0.02
CA SER A 79 14.04 18.97 -0.93
C SER A 79 15.38 19.62 -0.59
N TRP A 80 16.27 19.71 -1.59
CA TRP A 80 17.55 20.42 -1.51
C TRP A 80 17.77 21.21 -2.79
N ASP A 81 17.98 22.53 -2.68
CA ASP A 81 18.13 23.44 -3.83
C ASP A 81 17.01 23.32 -4.88
N GLY A 82 15.77 23.10 -4.42
CA GLY A 82 14.59 22.97 -5.27
C GLY A 82 14.41 21.60 -5.94
N ASN A 83 15.33 20.65 -5.72
CA ASN A 83 15.22 19.29 -6.22
C ASN A 83 14.84 18.33 -5.08
N VAL A 84 13.88 17.44 -5.33
CA VAL A 84 13.57 16.35 -4.42
C VAL A 84 14.59 15.24 -4.62
N THR A 85 15.19 14.78 -3.53
CA THR A 85 16.09 13.64 -3.53
C THR A 85 15.65 12.63 -2.48
N THR A 86 15.99 11.36 -2.68
CA THR A 86 15.53 10.27 -1.83
C THR A 86 16.67 9.73 -0.96
N CYS A 87 16.30 9.04 0.11
CA CYS A 87 17.17 8.24 0.95
C CYS A 87 16.46 6.96 1.38
N GLU A 88 17.11 5.83 1.11
CA GLU A 88 16.68 4.56 1.64
C GLU A 88 16.84 4.49 3.15
N VAL A 89 15.82 4.07 3.88
CA VAL A 89 15.85 4.07 5.36
C VAL A 89 15.21 2.82 5.96
N ALA A 90 14.42 2.08 5.17
CA ALA A 90 13.61 0.98 5.65
C ALA A 90 14.22 -0.41 5.35
N ILE A 91 15.52 -0.47 5.01
CA ILE A 91 16.21 -1.73 4.75
C ILE A 91 16.37 -2.51 6.08
N PRO A 92 15.81 -3.72 6.21
CA PRO A 92 15.83 -4.45 7.48
C PRO A 92 17.22 -4.99 7.86
N GLY A 93 17.44 -5.12 9.16
CA GLY A 93 18.61 -5.78 9.75
C GLY A 93 19.80 -4.86 10.04
N ASN A 94 20.68 -5.25 10.97
CA ASN A 94 21.79 -4.41 11.46
C ASN A 94 23.17 -4.89 11.02
N ASN A 95 23.27 -5.69 9.96
CA ASN A 95 24.55 -6.05 9.39
C ASN A 95 25.16 -4.87 8.60
N LYS A 96 26.47 -4.91 8.36
CA LYS A 96 27.18 -3.85 7.63
C LYS A 96 26.60 -3.58 6.23
N ALA A 97 26.11 -4.62 5.56
CA ALA A 97 25.52 -4.47 4.23
C ALA A 97 24.24 -3.64 4.27
N ALA A 98 23.29 -3.97 5.15
CA ALA A 98 22.06 -3.21 5.36
C ALA A 98 22.35 -1.76 5.77
N GLN A 99 23.21 -1.56 6.77
CA GLN A 99 23.57 -0.21 7.25
C GLN A 99 24.19 0.67 6.17
N SER A 100 24.99 0.07 5.28
CA SER A 100 25.63 0.80 4.17
C SER A 100 24.69 1.17 3.03
N LYS A 101 23.56 0.46 2.89
CA LYS A 101 22.54 0.80 1.90
C LYS A 101 21.59 1.90 2.40
N ARG A 102 21.38 2.02 3.72
CA ARG A 102 20.59 3.13 4.29
C ARG A 102 21.29 4.48 4.05
N GLY A 103 20.49 5.51 3.76
CA GLY A 103 20.89 6.87 3.40
C GLY A 103 21.47 7.03 1.98
N LYS A 104 21.51 5.94 1.19
CA LYS A 104 21.76 6.03 -0.25
C LYS A 104 20.50 6.50 -0.94
N GLU A 105 20.68 7.16 -2.08
CA GLU A 105 19.58 7.48 -2.96
C GLU A 105 18.97 6.17 -3.50
N VAL A 106 17.65 6.14 -3.71
CA VAL A 106 16.91 4.94 -4.12
C VAL A 106 17.47 4.32 -5.40
N SER A 107 17.69 5.10 -6.46
CA SER A 107 18.31 4.61 -7.70
C SER A 107 19.70 3.98 -7.50
N GLU A 108 20.50 4.47 -6.54
CA GLU A 108 21.80 3.85 -6.20
C GLU A 108 21.64 2.45 -5.60
N THR A 109 20.48 2.12 -5.02
CA THR A 109 20.20 0.78 -4.48
C THR A 109 19.81 -0.22 -5.56
N PHE A 110 19.44 0.25 -6.76
CA PHE A 110 19.09 -0.58 -7.92
C PHE A 110 20.27 -1.02 -8.77
N ILE A 111 21.50 -0.51 -8.55
CA ILE A 111 22.67 -0.81 -9.42
C ILE A 111 22.88 -2.32 -9.65
N GLU A 112 22.65 -3.14 -8.62
CA GLU A 112 22.75 -4.60 -8.74
C GLU A 112 21.58 -5.20 -9.55
N MET A 113 20.34 -4.78 -9.26
CA MET A 113 19.14 -5.25 -9.97
C MET A 113 19.11 -4.81 -11.43
N GLN A 114 19.56 -3.59 -11.73
CA GLN A 114 19.69 -3.10 -13.10
C GLN A 114 20.62 -3.99 -13.94
N ARG A 115 21.66 -4.56 -13.34
CA ARG A 115 22.57 -5.48 -14.02
C ARG A 115 21.98 -6.88 -14.21
N SER A 116 21.12 -7.34 -13.32
CA SER A 116 20.56 -8.70 -13.36
C SER A 116 19.21 -8.82 -14.08
N SER A 117 18.30 -7.87 -13.85
CA SER A 117 16.92 -7.86 -14.38
C SER A 117 16.58 -6.59 -15.17
N GLY A 118 17.51 -5.63 -15.29
CA GLY A 118 17.28 -4.42 -16.09
C GLY A 118 16.28 -3.44 -15.47
N ILE A 119 16.00 -3.60 -14.18
CA ILE A 119 15.05 -2.79 -13.41
C ILE A 119 15.77 -1.60 -12.79
N THR A 120 15.12 -0.45 -12.88
CA THR A 120 15.56 0.80 -12.27
C THR A 120 14.48 1.32 -11.32
N ALA A 121 14.80 2.37 -10.56
CA ALA A 121 13.81 3.00 -9.69
C ALA A 121 12.59 3.53 -10.48
N GLU A 122 12.81 3.95 -11.72
CA GLU A 122 11.80 4.48 -12.63
C GLU A 122 10.92 3.41 -13.29
N THR A 123 11.30 2.13 -13.19
CA THR A 123 10.49 1.01 -13.72
C THR A 123 9.99 0.06 -12.64
N SER A 124 10.34 0.33 -11.39
CA SER A 124 9.99 -0.48 -10.22
C SER A 124 8.57 -0.14 -9.75
N TRP A 125 7.78 -1.18 -9.48
CA TRP A 125 6.50 -1.04 -8.80
C TRP A 125 6.70 -0.73 -7.32
N LEU A 126 7.70 -1.34 -6.68
CA LEU A 126 8.01 -1.11 -5.25
C LEU A 126 8.29 0.37 -4.93
N TYR A 127 8.77 1.15 -5.92
CA TYR A 127 9.00 2.60 -5.81
C TYR A 127 8.08 3.44 -6.71
N MET A 128 7.11 2.79 -7.37
CA MET A 128 6.08 3.41 -8.21
C MET A 128 6.58 4.34 -9.31
N ALA A 129 7.66 3.99 -10.02
CA ALA A 129 8.09 4.66 -11.26
C ALA A 129 8.12 6.22 -11.21
N ASN A 130 8.52 6.79 -10.06
CA ASN A 130 8.55 8.24 -9.74
C ASN A 130 7.22 8.92 -9.35
N ASN A 131 6.15 8.16 -9.10
CA ASN A 131 4.88 8.67 -8.59
C ASN A 131 4.57 8.27 -7.13
N PRO A 132 5.54 8.21 -6.19
CA PRO A 132 5.23 7.93 -4.80
C PRO A 132 4.46 9.09 -4.16
N ILE A 133 3.76 8.82 -3.07
CA ILE A 133 3.15 9.87 -2.25
C ILE A 133 4.24 10.55 -1.43
N LEU A 134 4.42 11.85 -1.66
CA LEU A 134 5.25 12.71 -0.82
C LEU A 134 4.36 13.33 0.26
N CYS A 135 4.57 12.96 1.52
CA CYS A 135 3.94 13.62 2.66
C CYS A 135 4.71 14.91 2.98
N ASP A 136 4.45 15.94 2.19
CA ASP A 136 5.09 17.26 2.27
C ASP A 136 4.46 18.18 3.34
N THR A 137 3.33 17.78 3.92
CA THR A 137 2.69 18.45 5.04
C THR A 137 2.61 17.55 6.28
N PRO A 138 2.62 18.12 7.50
CA PRO A 138 2.36 17.36 8.72
C PRO A 138 1.01 16.64 8.72
N GLY A 139 0.00 17.22 8.06
CA GLY A 139 -1.33 16.62 7.92
C GLY A 139 -1.33 15.34 7.10
N MET A 140 -0.58 15.30 5.98
CA MET A 140 -0.40 14.07 5.20
C MET A 140 0.39 13.02 5.97
N ALA A 141 1.48 13.40 6.65
CA ALA A 141 2.23 12.46 7.48
C ALA A 141 1.37 11.87 8.62
N LEU A 142 0.48 12.69 9.19
CA LEU A 142 -0.51 12.23 10.17
C LEU A 142 -1.55 11.28 9.54
N ALA A 143 -2.04 11.57 8.34
CA ALA A 143 -2.92 10.66 7.59
C ALA A 143 -2.26 9.32 7.29
N ALA A 144 -0.99 9.31 6.90
CA ALA A 144 -0.20 8.09 6.73
C ALA A 144 -0.13 7.27 8.03
N MET A 145 0.15 7.94 9.16
CA MET A 145 0.25 7.30 10.47
C MET A 145 -1.08 6.72 10.93
N VAL A 146 -2.18 7.46 10.77
CA VAL A 146 -3.53 6.99 11.13
C VAL A 146 -3.98 5.86 10.20
N GLY A 147 -3.74 5.98 8.89
CA GLY A 147 -4.04 4.94 7.91
C GLY A 147 -3.31 3.63 8.22
N ASN A 148 -2.09 3.69 8.74
CA ASN A 148 -1.33 2.53 9.16
C ASN A 148 -1.69 1.99 10.55
N MET A 149 -2.65 2.58 11.28
CA MET A 149 -3.10 2.02 12.55
C MET A 149 -3.65 0.61 12.35
N ASN A 150 -3.04 -0.34 13.05
CA ASN A 150 -3.43 -1.74 13.01
C ASN A 150 -4.54 -1.99 14.06
N CYS A 151 -5.72 -2.38 13.58
CA CYS A 151 -6.88 -2.67 14.41
C CYS A 151 -6.96 -4.14 14.85
N ASP A 152 -6.12 -5.02 14.32
CA ASP A 152 -6.16 -6.45 14.62
C ASP A 152 -5.57 -6.73 16.01
N VAL A 153 -6.29 -7.48 16.84
CA VAL A 153 -5.77 -8.03 18.11
C VAL A 153 -5.07 -9.38 17.85
N GLU A 154 -5.69 -10.18 16.99
CA GLU A 154 -5.21 -11.46 16.48
C GLU A 154 -5.62 -11.57 15.01
N LYS A 155 -5.12 -12.57 14.26
CA LYS A 155 -5.36 -12.75 12.82
C LYS A 155 -6.83 -12.72 12.36
N GLN A 156 -7.79 -12.92 13.26
CA GLN A 156 -9.23 -12.96 12.97
C GLN A 156 -10.07 -12.11 13.94
N SER A 157 -9.45 -11.26 14.75
CA SER A 157 -10.15 -10.46 15.76
C SER A 157 -9.71 -9.00 15.65
N LYS A 158 -10.67 -8.11 15.36
CA LYS A 158 -10.44 -6.66 15.28
C LYS A 158 -10.91 -5.97 16.56
N ASN A 159 -10.11 -5.03 17.05
CA ASN A 159 -10.51 -4.11 18.11
C ASN A 159 -11.37 -3.00 17.53
N VAL A 160 -12.68 -3.11 17.74
CA VAL A 160 -13.68 -2.15 17.26
C VAL A 160 -13.38 -0.73 17.72
N LYS A 161 -12.88 -0.52 18.95
CA LYS A 161 -12.58 0.81 19.47
C LYS A 161 -11.38 1.47 18.79
N VAL A 162 -10.37 0.69 18.43
CA VAL A 162 -9.24 1.20 17.62
C VAL A 162 -9.72 1.51 16.20
N GLY A 163 -10.61 0.68 15.64
CA GLY A 163 -11.25 0.95 14.34
C GLY A 163 -12.08 2.23 14.34
N GLU A 164 -12.94 2.43 15.35
CA GLU A 164 -13.72 3.67 15.53
C GLU A 164 -12.80 4.90 15.62
N LEU A 165 -11.72 4.82 16.41
CA LEU A 165 -10.73 5.89 16.53
C LEU A 165 -10.04 6.18 15.19
N LYS A 166 -9.56 5.15 14.49
CA LYS A 166 -8.93 5.28 13.17
C LYS A 166 -9.87 5.98 12.18
N ARG A 167 -11.11 5.50 12.09
CA ARG A 167 -12.16 6.07 11.23
C ARG A 167 -12.42 7.54 11.54
N ASP A 168 -12.64 7.88 12.81
CA ASP A 168 -13.01 9.24 13.20
C ASP A 168 -11.83 10.22 12.99
N MET A 169 -10.60 9.78 13.22
CA MET A 169 -9.39 10.55 12.90
C MET A 169 -9.23 10.76 11.39
N LEU A 170 -9.44 9.72 10.57
CA LEU A 170 -9.38 9.84 9.11
C LEU A 170 -10.46 10.80 8.58
N TRP A 171 -11.68 10.78 9.14
CA TRP A 171 -12.69 11.79 8.79
C TRP A 171 -12.26 13.20 9.12
N ALA A 172 -11.69 13.44 10.31
CA ALA A 172 -11.22 14.76 10.69
C ALA A 172 -10.12 15.27 9.73
N LEU A 173 -9.23 14.38 9.28
CA LEU A 173 -8.19 14.68 8.30
C LEU A 173 -8.76 14.95 6.90
N HIS A 174 -9.74 14.16 6.48
CA HIS A 174 -10.47 14.34 5.23
C HIS A 174 -11.19 15.69 5.19
N GLU A 175 -11.98 16.01 6.23
CA GLU A 175 -12.70 17.28 6.35
C GLU A 175 -11.77 18.50 6.45
N SER A 176 -10.54 18.29 6.95
CA SER A 176 -9.48 19.30 6.98
C SER A 176 -8.67 19.39 5.69
N ASN A 177 -9.07 18.66 4.63
CA ASN A 177 -8.43 18.63 3.33
C ASN A 177 -6.97 18.12 3.32
N TYR A 178 -6.54 17.38 4.35
CA TYR A 178 -5.19 16.79 4.41
C TYR A 178 -5.04 15.49 3.60
N MET A 179 -6.16 14.95 3.10
CA MET A 179 -6.21 13.72 2.31
C MET A 179 -6.54 13.98 0.83
N ALA A 180 -6.63 15.23 0.39
CA ALA A 180 -7.05 15.62 -0.96
C ALA A 180 -6.19 15.01 -2.08
N THR A 181 -4.92 14.74 -1.79
CA THR A 181 -3.97 14.10 -2.70
C THR A 181 -3.45 12.78 -2.13
N PHE A 182 -4.16 12.16 -1.17
CA PHE A 182 -3.71 10.97 -0.46
C PHE A 182 -4.64 9.78 -0.69
N PRO A 183 -4.43 9.01 -1.78
CA PRO A 183 -5.31 7.90 -2.16
C PRO A 183 -5.29 6.77 -1.13
N PHE A 184 -4.14 6.44 -0.53
CA PHE A 184 -4.09 5.33 0.44
C PHE A 184 -4.85 5.61 1.73
N ALA A 185 -4.76 6.84 2.26
CA ALA A 185 -5.58 7.24 3.41
C ALA A 185 -7.08 7.23 3.07
N MET A 186 -7.45 7.57 1.83
CA MET A 186 -8.83 7.51 1.36
C MET A 186 -9.35 6.08 1.30
N MET A 187 -8.55 5.14 0.81
CA MET A 187 -8.88 3.71 0.84
C MET A 187 -9.07 3.20 2.27
N GLU A 188 -8.16 3.55 3.18
CA GLU A 188 -8.26 3.15 4.59
C GLU A 188 -9.53 3.71 5.26
N LEU A 189 -9.99 4.90 4.85
CA LEU A 189 -11.26 5.44 5.31
C LEU A 189 -12.45 4.68 4.73
N GLY A 190 -12.41 4.33 3.44
CA GLY A 190 -13.40 3.49 2.78
C GLY A 190 -13.58 2.14 3.46
N GLU A 191 -12.46 1.46 3.73
CA GLU A 191 -12.42 0.21 4.51
C GLU A 191 -13.07 0.37 5.90
N CYS A 192 -12.74 1.46 6.61
CA CYS A 192 -13.32 1.73 7.92
C CYS A 192 -14.84 1.93 7.84
N GLU A 193 -15.32 2.65 6.83
CA GLU A 193 -16.76 2.88 6.61
C GLU A 193 -17.47 1.57 6.25
N GLU A 194 -16.91 0.72 5.39
CA GLU A 194 -17.52 -0.57 5.05
C GLU A 194 -17.72 -1.46 6.29
N HIS A 195 -16.73 -1.51 7.19
CA HIS A 195 -16.77 -2.37 8.37
C HIS A 195 -17.52 -1.78 9.58
N LEU A 196 -17.68 -0.44 9.65
CA LEU A 196 -18.23 0.27 10.81
C LEU A 196 -19.49 1.12 10.49
N ALA A 197 -20.10 0.95 9.30
CA ALA A 197 -21.24 1.73 8.81
C ALA A 197 -22.50 1.71 9.69
N VAL A 198 -22.63 0.77 10.63
CA VAL A 198 -23.90 0.47 11.32
C VAL A 198 -24.42 1.63 12.18
N ASP A 199 -23.58 2.60 12.57
CA ASP A 199 -23.91 3.63 13.57
C ASP A 199 -23.82 5.10 13.10
N ARG A 200 -23.85 5.41 11.78
CA ARG A 200 -23.75 6.81 11.30
C ARG A 200 -25.00 7.40 10.63
N SER A 201 -25.10 8.73 10.74
CA SER A 201 -26.11 9.58 10.11
C SER A 201 -26.04 9.50 8.59
N ASN A 202 -27.19 9.56 7.91
CA ASN A 202 -27.36 9.49 6.45
C ASN A 202 -26.58 10.55 5.60
N ASP A 203 -25.79 11.42 6.22
CA ASP A 203 -25.08 12.53 5.56
C ASP A 203 -23.66 12.18 5.09
N LYS A 204 -23.16 10.96 5.39
CA LYS A 204 -21.83 10.50 4.95
C LYS A 204 -21.94 9.71 3.63
N PRO A 205 -20.94 9.84 2.74
CA PRO A 205 -20.97 9.16 1.45
C PRO A 205 -20.92 7.64 1.64
N GLU A 206 -21.43 6.91 0.65
CA GLU A 206 -21.30 5.45 0.61
C GLU A 206 -19.81 5.07 0.51
N PRO A 207 -19.37 3.95 1.14
CA PRO A 207 -17.96 3.53 1.13
C PRO A 207 -17.33 3.48 -0.27
N ILE A 208 -18.10 3.03 -1.26
CA ILE A 208 -17.66 2.96 -2.66
C ILE A 208 -17.21 4.32 -3.21
N MET A 209 -17.83 5.43 -2.79
CA MET A 209 -17.43 6.77 -3.23
C MET A 209 -16.02 7.13 -2.78
N LEU A 210 -15.60 6.69 -1.59
CA LEU A 210 -14.26 6.93 -1.08
C LEU A 210 -13.21 6.17 -1.91
N PHE A 211 -13.52 4.95 -2.33
CA PHE A 211 -12.63 4.19 -3.23
C PHE A 211 -12.56 4.81 -4.63
N LEU A 212 -13.69 5.31 -5.15
CA LEU A 212 -13.71 6.02 -6.43
C LEU A 212 -12.93 7.35 -6.37
N ASP A 213 -13.01 8.07 -5.25
CA ASP A 213 -12.19 9.27 -5.01
C ASP A 213 -10.70 8.92 -4.97
N ALA A 214 -10.32 7.80 -4.33
CA ALA A 214 -8.94 7.31 -4.33
C ALA A 214 -8.43 7.01 -5.75
N ILE A 215 -9.26 6.40 -6.61
CA ILE A 215 -8.95 6.17 -8.03
C ILE A 215 -8.81 7.49 -8.79
N SER A 216 -9.68 8.47 -8.55
CA SER A 216 -9.57 9.80 -9.18
C SER A 216 -8.24 10.45 -8.81
N ILE A 217 -7.87 10.43 -7.53
CA ILE A 217 -6.60 10.99 -7.06
C ILE A 217 -5.41 10.27 -7.71
N ALA A 218 -5.43 8.93 -7.76
CA ALA A 218 -4.38 8.14 -8.41
C ALA A 218 -4.17 8.55 -9.87
N ARG A 219 -5.25 8.79 -10.61
CA ARG A 219 -5.22 9.24 -12.01
C ARG A 219 -4.74 10.67 -12.16
N ASP A 220 -5.37 11.58 -11.43
CA ASP A 220 -5.21 13.02 -11.62
C ASP A 220 -3.88 13.54 -11.06
N VAL A 221 -3.39 12.95 -9.98
CA VAL A 221 -2.20 13.40 -9.25
C VAL A 221 -0.99 12.50 -9.51
N TYR A 222 -1.20 11.19 -9.63
CA TYR A 222 -0.12 10.19 -9.69
C TYR A 222 -0.03 9.46 -11.03
N GLY A 223 -0.62 10.04 -12.09
CA GLY A 223 -0.47 9.56 -13.47
C GLY A 223 -0.97 8.12 -13.68
N ASP A 224 -1.99 7.71 -12.93
CA ASP A 224 -2.58 6.37 -12.96
C ASP A 224 -1.55 5.25 -12.73
N SER A 225 -0.59 5.49 -11.83
CA SER A 225 0.50 4.56 -11.51
C SER A 225 0.23 3.71 -10.25
N GLN A 226 -0.96 3.75 -9.68
CA GLN A 226 -1.30 3.05 -8.43
C GLN A 226 -2.29 1.92 -8.67
N THR A 227 -1.97 0.71 -8.22
CA THR A 227 -2.81 -0.49 -8.41
C THR A 227 -3.82 -0.69 -7.28
N TYR A 228 -3.47 -0.35 -6.04
CA TYR A 228 -4.26 -0.63 -4.85
C TYR A 228 -5.63 0.08 -4.85
N PRO A 229 -5.79 1.34 -5.30
CA PRO A 229 -7.10 1.99 -5.40
C PRO A 229 -8.13 1.15 -6.17
N PHE A 230 -7.71 0.53 -7.27
CA PHE A 230 -8.56 -0.35 -8.07
C PHE A 230 -8.82 -1.70 -7.39
N LEU A 231 -7.79 -2.29 -6.77
CA LEU A 231 -7.91 -3.57 -6.06
C LEU A 231 -8.85 -3.49 -4.85
N TYR A 232 -8.82 -2.38 -4.11
CA TYR A 232 -9.71 -2.15 -2.97
C TYR A 232 -11.14 -1.88 -3.44
N ALA A 233 -11.33 -1.01 -4.44
CA ALA A 233 -12.66 -0.75 -5.01
C ALA A 233 -13.32 -2.03 -5.57
N GLY A 234 -12.52 -2.92 -6.17
CA GLY A 234 -13.01 -4.19 -6.74
C GLY A 234 -13.46 -5.24 -5.71
N GLN A 235 -13.13 -5.06 -4.42
CA GLN A 235 -13.55 -5.97 -3.35
C GLN A 235 -15.01 -5.71 -2.90
N ASP A 236 -15.61 -4.59 -3.31
CA ASP A 236 -17.00 -4.26 -2.98
C ASP A 236 -17.99 -5.35 -3.43
N ASN A 237 -19.08 -5.47 -2.67
CA ASN A 237 -20.10 -6.51 -2.69
C ASN A 237 -20.45 -7.08 -4.11
N ILE A 238 -19.91 -8.27 -4.40
CA ILE A 238 -20.07 -9.01 -5.68
C ILE A 238 -21.32 -9.91 -5.78
N TYR A 239 -22.32 -9.73 -4.90
CA TYR A 239 -23.53 -10.57 -4.93
C TYR A 239 -24.44 -10.27 -6.12
N GLU A 240 -24.52 -9.00 -6.52
CA GLU A 240 -25.28 -8.58 -7.70
C GLU A 240 -24.48 -8.75 -8.99
N GLU A 241 -25.15 -9.16 -10.06
CA GLU A 241 -24.49 -9.53 -11.32
C GLU A 241 -23.74 -8.35 -11.97
N TYR A 242 -24.34 -7.15 -11.95
CA TYR A 242 -23.70 -5.95 -12.48
C TYR A 242 -22.50 -5.50 -11.63
N ARG A 243 -22.51 -5.78 -10.33
CA ARG A 243 -21.38 -5.46 -9.43
C ARG A 243 -20.20 -6.39 -9.68
N LEU A 244 -20.45 -7.64 -10.02
CA LEU A 244 -19.38 -8.55 -10.44
C LEU A 244 -18.72 -8.08 -11.75
N VAL A 245 -19.49 -7.56 -12.70
CA VAL A 245 -18.93 -6.95 -13.94
C VAL A 245 -18.04 -5.77 -13.59
N GLU A 246 -18.50 -4.90 -12.69
CA GLU A 246 -17.76 -3.71 -12.27
C GLU A 246 -16.49 -4.04 -11.49
N ALA A 247 -16.56 -5.01 -10.57
CA ALA A 247 -15.39 -5.53 -9.87
C ALA A 247 -14.34 -6.08 -10.85
N MET A 248 -14.76 -6.86 -11.85
CA MET A 248 -13.86 -7.38 -12.87
C MET A 248 -13.26 -6.27 -13.74
N ARG A 249 -14.03 -5.22 -14.05
CA ARG A 249 -13.50 -4.02 -14.71
C ARG A 249 -12.40 -3.39 -13.87
N LEU A 250 -12.64 -3.17 -12.58
CA LEU A 250 -11.65 -2.59 -11.66
C LEU A 250 -10.39 -3.45 -11.54
N TYR A 251 -10.53 -4.77 -11.42
CA TYR A 251 -9.37 -5.67 -11.43
C TYR A 251 -8.59 -5.60 -12.75
N SER A 252 -9.29 -5.52 -13.89
CA SER A 252 -8.64 -5.33 -15.19
C SER A 252 -7.86 -4.03 -15.25
N GLU A 253 -8.38 -2.92 -14.72
CA GLU A 253 -7.68 -1.64 -14.63
C GLU A 253 -6.45 -1.76 -13.72
N ALA A 254 -6.56 -2.45 -12.57
CA ALA A 254 -5.42 -2.70 -11.69
C ALA A 254 -4.29 -3.45 -12.41
N SER A 255 -4.62 -4.49 -13.19
CA SER A 255 -3.61 -5.22 -13.98
C SER A 255 -3.04 -4.39 -15.13
N HIS A 256 -3.83 -3.48 -15.70
CA HIS A 256 -3.35 -2.57 -16.72
C HIS A 256 -2.29 -1.62 -16.16
N VAL A 257 -2.54 -1.04 -14.98
CA VAL A 257 -1.56 -0.23 -14.26
C VAL A 257 -0.31 -1.06 -13.93
N ALA A 258 -0.48 -2.29 -13.43
CA ALA A 258 0.64 -3.19 -13.15
C ALA A 258 1.54 -3.40 -14.38
N SER A 259 0.94 -3.55 -15.57
CA SER A 259 1.65 -3.78 -16.82
C SER A 259 2.51 -2.63 -17.32
N SER A 260 2.39 -1.44 -16.70
CA SER A 260 3.29 -0.32 -16.97
C SER A 260 4.66 -0.45 -16.29
N TYR A 261 4.79 -1.36 -15.32
CA TYR A 261 6.03 -1.62 -14.59
C TYR A 261 6.83 -2.74 -15.21
N LYS A 262 8.13 -2.82 -14.90
CA LYS A 262 8.92 -4.02 -15.21
C LYS A 262 8.73 -5.07 -14.13
N TYR A 263 8.42 -6.28 -14.55
CA TYR A 263 8.25 -7.40 -13.63
C TYR A 263 9.59 -7.87 -13.02
N ASP A 264 9.63 -7.94 -11.68
CA ASP A 264 10.60 -8.72 -10.90
C ASP A 264 9.86 -9.49 -9.84
N THR A 265 10.32 -10.72 -9.56
CA THR A 265 9.75 -11.49 -8.46
C THR A 265 9.97 -10.85 -7.09
N LYS A 266 11.06 -10.10 -6.87
CA LYS A 266 11.32 -9.44 -5.58
C LYS A 266 10.65 -8.09 -5.48
N ASP A 267 10.70 -7.31 -6.55
CA ASP A 267 10.10 -5.97 -6.63
C ASP A 267 8.58 -6.03 -6.48
N SER A 268 7.95 -6.96 -7.21
CA SER A 268 6.50 -7.00 -7.34
C SER A 268 5.83 -8.13 -6.53
N MET A 269 6.54 -8.67 -5.52
CA MET A 269 6.10 -9.85 -4.77
C MET A 269 4.71 -9.67 -4.16
N GLN A 270 4.44 -8.54 -3.51
CA GLN A 270 3.14 -8.31 -2.86
C GLN A 270 2.04 -8.05 -3.88
N LEU A 271 2.31 -7.26 -4.93
CA LEU A 271 1.37 -7.08 -6.03
C LEU A 271 0.98 -8.42 -6.67
N MET A 272 1.94 -9.31 -6.90
CA MET A 272 1.67 -10.65 -7.41
C MET A 272 0.78 -11.48 -6.48
N LYS A 273 0.92 -11.36 -5.15
CA LYS A 273 0.01 -12.04 -4.21
C LYS A 273 -1.41 -11.50 -4.34
N HIS A 274 -1.59 -10.18 -4.49
CA HIS A 274 -2.91 -9.60 -4.72
C HIS A 274 -3.53 -10.09 -6.03
N MET A 275 -2.80 -10.03 -7.15
CA MET A 275 -3.28 -10.52 -8.46
C MET A 275 -3.60 -12.01 -8.42
N THR A 276 -2.77 -12.82 -7.74
CA THR A 276 -3.04 -14.26 -7.53
C THR A 276 -4.28 -14.49 -6.69
N THR A 277 -4.52 -13.67 -5.67
CA THR A 277 -5.72 -13.74 -4.83
C THR A 277 -6.96 -13.44 -5.65
N VAL A 278 -6.94 -12.39 -6.47
CA VAL A 278 -8.02 -12.06 -7.42
C VAL A 278 -8.27 -13.22 -8.38
N ALA A 279 -7.22 -13.75 -9.04
CA ALA A 279 -7.35 -14.89 -9.94
C ALA A 279 -7.94 -16.13 -9.24
N SER A 280 -7.55 -16.40 -8.00
CA SER A 280 -8.08 -17.51 -7.20
C SER A 280 -9.55 -17.32 -6.83
N LEU A 281 -9.96 -16.09 -6.47
CA LEU A 281 -11.37 -15.75 -6.20
C LEU A 281 -12.22 -15.95 -7.46
N LEU A 282 -11.74 -15.48 -8.62
CA LEU A 282 -12.43 -15.64 -9.90
C LEU A 282 -12.56 -17.13 -10.28
N ALA A 283 -11.49 -17.90 -10.12
CA ALA A 283 -11.49 -19.34 -10.38
C ALA A 283 -12.48 -20.09 -9.49
N ARG A 284 -12.54 -19.76 -8.19
CA ARG A 284 -13.38 -20.42 -7.20
C ARG A 284 -14.84 -20.02 -7.28
N ASP A 285 -15.12 -18.71 -7.32
CA ASP A 285 -16.47 -18.17 -7.10
C ASP A 285 -17.23 -17.87 -8.39
N VAL A 286 -16.50 -17.60 -9.48
CA VAL A 286 -17.12 -17.29 -10.77
C VAL A 286 -17.05 -18.48 -11.72
N LEU A 287 -15.84 -19.01 -11.94
CA LEU A 287 -15.61 -20.13 -12.86
C LEU A 287 -15.89 -21.50 -12.22
N GLN A 288 -15.92 -21.56 -10.88
CA GLN A 288 -16.18 -22.76 -10.08
C GLN A 288 -15.26 -23.96 -10.38
N VAL A 289 -14.00 -23.71 -10.74
CA VAL A 289 -13.05 -24.75 -11.20
C VAL A 289 -12.72 -25.79 -10.12
N ASP A 290 -12.80 -25.43 -8.83
CA ASP A 290 -12.40 -26.28 -7.68
C ASP A 290 -13.56 -26.78 -6.81
N ASN A 291 -14.81 -26.51 -7.17
CA ASN A 291 -15.96 -27.04 -6.44
C ASN A 291 -16.36 -28.37 -7.09
N GLY A 292 -16.13 -29.51 -6.41
CA GLY A 292 -16.43 -30.86 -6.91
C GLY A 292 -17.80 -31.02 -7.57
N ALA A 293 -17.97 -32.12 -8.31
CA ALA A 293 -18.96 -32.42 -9.38
C ALA A 293 -20.45 -32.01 -9.26
N ASP A 294 -20.90 -31.37 -8.18
CA ASP A 294 -22.29 -31.02 -7.89
C ASP A 294 -22.60 -29.50 -7.86
N LYS A 295 -21.67 -28.61 -8.27
CA LYS A 295 -21.99 -27.18 -8.44
C LYS A 295 -22.06 -26.77 -9.91
N GLU A 296 -23.23 -26.26 -10.29
CA GLU A 296 -23.50 -25.68 -11.60
C GLU A 296 -22.78 -24.33 -11.74
N PRO A 297 -22.09 -24.06 -12.88
CA PRO A 297 -21.46 -22.77 -13.16
C PRO A 297 -22.41 -21.60 -12.90
N ARG A 298 -21.86 -20.43 -12.53
CA ARG A 298 -22.69 -19.23 -12.31
C ARG A 298 -23.46 -18.91 -13.60
N ASN A 299 -24.78 -19.04 -13.54
CA ASN A 299 -25.67 -18.68 -14.63
C ASN A 299 -25.89 -17.16 -14.62
N TRP A 300 -25.51 -16.50 -15.70
CA TRP A 300 -25.76 -15.07 -15.92
C TRP A 300 -27.23 -14.88 -16.30
N ARG A 301 -27.97 -14.07 -15.52
CA ARG A 301 -29.36 -13.71 -15.82
C ARG A 301 -29.42 -12.79 -17.04
N HIS A 302 -28.42 -11.92 -17.18
CA HIS A 302 -28.30 -10.94 -18.25
C HIS A 302 -27.10 -11.30 -19.13
N ARG A 303 -27.36 -11.61 -20.41
CA ARG A 303 -26.31 -12.02 -21.35
C ARG A 303 -25.25 -10.93 -21.51
N GLU A 304 -25.68 -9.67 -21.53
CA GLU A 304 -24.85 -8.48 -21.61
C GLU A 304 -23.80 -8.41 -20.49
N ASN A 305 -24.19 -8.72 -19.26
CA ASN A 305 -23.28 -8.75 -18.12
C ASN A 305 -22.26 -9.89 -18.27
N GLY A 306 -22.70 -11.07 -18.71
CA GLY A 306 -21.78 -12.18 -18.96
C GLY A 306 -20.73 -11.86 -20.03
N VAL A 307 -21.13 -11.20 -21.12
CA VAL A 307 -20.21 -10.74 -22.17
C VAL A 307 -19.25 -9.68 -21.64
N ALA A 308 -19.76 -8.69 -20.89
CA ALA A 308 -18.94 -7.64 -20.29
C ALA A 308 -17.91 -8.21 -19.31
N PHE A 309 -18.32 -9.12 -18.43
CA PHE A 309 -17.44 -9.79 -17.49
C PHE A 309 -16.30 -10.54 -18.21
N VAL A 310 -16.62 -11.35 -19.22
CA VAL A 310 -15.60 -12.10 -19.99
C VAL A 310 -14.66 -11.15 -20.72
N THR A 311 -15.15 -10.01 -21.20
CA THR A 311 -14.31 -8.99 -21.84
C THR A 311 -13.26 -8.45 -20.87
N TRP A 312 -13.69 -8.06 -19.66
CA TRP A 312 -12.77 -7.58 -18.63
C TRP A 312 -11.83 -8.68 -18.10
N LEU A 313 -12.31 -9.92 -18.03
CA LEU A 313 -11.48 -11.07 -17.65
C LEU A 313 -10.33 -11.30 -18.64
N ILE A 314 -10.61 -11.20 -19.94
CA ILE A 314 -9.59 -11.31 -20.99
C ILE A 314 -8.59 -10.16 -20.86
N ALA A 315 -9.07 -8.92 -20.73
CA ALA A 315 -8.21 -7.74 -20.59
C ALA A 315 -7.31 -7.80 -19.33
N PHE A 316 -7.84 -8.37 -18.24
CA PHE A 316 -7.07 -8.62 -17.02
C PHE A 316 -5.87 -9.54 -17.28
N PHE A 317 -6.10 -10.71 -17.89
CA PHE A 317 -5.02 -11.64 -18.20
C PHE A 317 -4.09 -11.13 -19.29
N ASP A 318 -4.60 -10.42 -20.30
CA ASP A 318 -3.79 -9.78 -21.33
C ASP A 318 -2.78 -8.81 -20.72
N SER A 319 -3.23 -7.97 -19.79
CA SER A 319 -2.35 -7.03 -19.08
C SER A 319 -1.33 -7.73 -18.18
N LEU A 320 -1.72 -8.82 -17.50
CA LEU A 320 -0.78 -9.61 -16.69
C LEU A 320 0.28 -10.31 -17.53
N LEU A 321 -0.08 -10.82 -18.71
CA LEU A 321 0.87 -11.42 -19.64
C LEU A 321 1.80 -10.36 -20.22
N TYR A 322 1.28 -9.18 -20.56
CA TYR A 322 2.10 -8.05 -21.01
C TYR A 322 3.06 -7.58 -19.93
N TRP A 323 2.66 -7.60 -18.66
CA TRP A 323 3.53 -7.27 -17.54
C TRP A 323 4.73 -8.22 -17.40
N GLU A 324 4.56 -9.49 -17.77
CA GLU A 324 5.63 -10.50 -17.73
C GLU A 324 6.70 -10.31 -18.81
N GLU A 325 6.36 -9.64 -19.93
CA GLU A 325 7.28 -9.38 -21.06
C GLU A 325 8.43 -8.40 -20.73
#